data_AF-A0A520DNF8-F1
#
_entry.id   AF-A0A520DNF8-F1
#
_cell.length_a   1.000
_cell.length_b   1.000
_cell.length_c   1.000
_cell.angle_alpha   90.00
_cell.angle_beta   90.00
_cell.angle_gamma   90.00
#
_symmetry.space_group_name_H-M   'P 1'
#
loop_
_entity.id
_entity.type
_entity.pdbx_description
1 polymer ?
#
loop_
_entity_poly.entity_id
_entity_poly.type
_entity_poly.pdbx_seq_one_letter_code
_entity_poly.pdbx_strand_id
1 'polypeptide(L)'
;MKKEILEKIQQLGGNIDNVKGNSLADDILSITFNTVLYQKPEDTPWQTADQAEPIYGIGQFINENEALFNTDKQALYNKIIDKYFRLTNEGYGQVFWQPKLFTPFKQGTADFKEWNDDFTDEETDLSEIIKVTSDKTPDFIEVFYSYGFPDNYYICLSDPNPENPTLFGTDHEVFFREVTNEGSLEDFINTFMTKEELLTIVKNRIEK
;
A
#
# COMPACT_ATOMS: atom_id res chain seq x y z
N MET A 1 14.31 9.05 -6.85
CA MET A 1 13.20 8.10 -7.07
C MET A 1 12.78 8.12 -8.53
N LYS A 2 12.57 6.94 -9.11
CA LYS A 2 12.20 6.76 -10.52
C LYS A 2 10.90 7.52 -10.85
N LYS A 3 10.85 8.15 -12.02
CA LYS A 3 9.74 9.02 -12.47
C LYS A 3 8.43 8.25 -12.58
N GLU A 4 8.47 7.02 -13.07
CA GLU A 4 7.32 6.15 -13.28
C GLU A 4 6.60 5.83 -11.95
N ILE A 5 7.37 5.68 -10.86
CA ILE A 5 6.83 5.49 -9.50
C ILE A 5 6.06 6.74 -9.07
N LEU A 6 6.68 7.92 -9.22
CA LEU A 6 6.08 9.20 -8.85
C LEU A 6 4.80 9.49 -9.64
N GLU A 7 4.83 9.23 -10.96
CA GLU A 7 3.66 9.37 -11.83
C GLU A 7 2.52 8.43 -11.41
N LYS A 8 2.84 7.18 -11.08
CA LYS A 8 1.82 6.22 -10.60
C LYS A 8 1.28 6.61 -9.23
N ILE A 9 2.11 7.09 -8.30
CA ILE A 9 1.68 7.63 -7.00
C ILE A 9 0.68 8.77 -7.20
N GLN A 10 0.95 9.72 -8.10
CA GLN A 10 0.00 10.79 -8.42
C GLN A 10 -1.32 10.26 -9.00
N GLN A 11 -1.27 9.28 -9.90
CA GLN A 11 -2.48 8.65 -10.45
C GLN A 11 -3.33 7.96 -9.38
N LEU A 12 -2.69 7.41 -8.34
CA LEU A 12 -3.36 6.80 -7.19
C LEU A 12 -3.91 7.83 -6.19
N GLY A 13 -3.65 9.13 -6.40
CA GLY A 13 -4.11 10.22 -5.53
C GLY A 13 -3.07 10.70 -4.50
N GLY A 14 -1.82 10.26 -4.63
CA GLY A 14 -0.72 10.71 -3.79
C GLY A 14 -0.23 12.11 -4.19
N ASN A 15 0.16 12.89 -3.19
CA ASN A 15 0.82 14.18 -3.37
C ASN A 15 2.34 14.00 -3.32
N ILE A 16 3.02 14.45 -4.39
CA ILE A 16 4.47 14.37 -4.55
C ILE A 16 5.14 15.76 -4.59
N ASP A 17 4.42 16.85 -4.29
CA ASP A 17 4.90 18.23 -4.47
C ASP A 17 6.20 18.54 -3.69
N ASN A 18 6.47 17.76 -2.63
CA ASN A 18 7.62 17.93 -1.75
C ASN A 18 8.80 16.99 -2.07
N VAL A 19 8.67 16.13 -3.09
CA VAL A 19 9.73 15.23 -3.55
C VAL A 19 10.83 16.04 -4.21
N LYS A 20 12.09 15.85 -3.80
CA LYS A 20 13.22 16.69 -4.22
C LYS A 20 14.32 15.93 -4.95
N GLY A 21 14.36 14.59 -4.83
CA GLY A 21 15.44 13.78 -5.38
C GLY A 21 16.72 13.84 -4.56
N ASN A 22 16.65 14.27 -3.29
CA ASN A 22 17.83 14.42 -2.43
C ASN A 22 18.28 13.09 -1.84
N SER A 23 17.35 12.30 -1.34
CA SER A 23 17.58 10.98 -0.79
C SER A 23 16.30 10.15 -0.88
N LEU A 24 16.44 8.82 -0.93
CA LEU A 24 15.30 7.90 -0.89
C LEU A 24 14.39 8.17 0.31
N ALA A 25 14.99 8.39 1.49
CA ALA A 25 14.25 8.61 2.70
C ALA A 25 13.45 9.91 2.68
N ASP A 26 14.09 11.03 2.32
CA ASP A 26 13.42 12.33 2.24
C ASP A 26 12.28 12.29 1.22
N ASP A 27 12.50 11.65 0.08
CA ASP A 27 11.49 11.56 -0.98
C ASP A 27 10.27 10.75 -0.51
N ILE A 28 10.46 9.52 0.01
CA ILE A 28 9.36 8.67 0.50
C ILE A 28 8.58 9.35 1.63
N LEU A 29 9.27 9.92 2.62
CA LEU A 29 8.65 10.59 3.78
C LEU A 29 7.90 11.87 3.40
N SER A 30 8.21 12.48 2.25
CA SER A 30 7.55 13.70 1.77
C SER A 30 6.23 13.44 1.05
N ILE A 31 5.98 12.19 0.62
CA ILE A 31 4.78 11.79 -0.12
C ILE A 31 3.63 11.58 0.86
N THR A 32 2.46 12.12 0.52
CA THR A 32 1.27 12.00 1.36
C THR A 32 0.07 11.53 0.55
N PHE A 33 -0.84 10.81 1.21
CA PHE A 33 -2.12 10.41 0.63
C PHE A 33 -3.27 10.91 1.51
N ASN A 34 -4.35 11.34 0.89
CA ASN A 34 -5.61 11.67 1.56
C ASN A 34 -6.71 10.62 1.29
N THR A 35 -6.35 9.52 0.62
CA THR A 35 -7.20 8.37 0.36
C THR A 35 -6.43 7.09 0.66
N VAL A 36 -7.16 6.00 0.86
CA VAL A 36 -6.58 4.66 0.91
C VAL A 36 -6.35 4.11 -0.50
N LEU A 37 -5.62 3.00 -0.60
CA LEU A 37 -5.29 2.30 -1.84
C LEU A 37 -6.04 0.95 -1.90
N TYR A 38 -6.39 0.50 -3.10
CA TYR A 38 -7.01 -0.81 -3.32
C TYR A 38 -6.27 -1.54 -4.43
N GLN A 39 -5.94 -2.81 -4.18
CA GLN A 39 -5.35 -3.66 -5.20
C GLN A 39 -6.36 -3.95 -6.31
N LYS A 40 -5.86 -4.15 -7.52
CA LYS A 40 -6.65 -4.64 -8.64
C LYS A 40 -7.15 -6.05 -8.31
N PRO A 41 -8.41 -6.39 -8.63
CA PRO A 41 -8.89 -7.75 -8.47
C PRO A 41 -8.12 -8.72 -9.39
N GLU A 42 -7.67 -9.85 -8.86
CA GLU A 42 -6.97 -10.90 -9.61
C GLU A 42 -7.95 -11.77 -10.42
N ASP A 43 -7.70 -11.90 -11.73
CA ASP A 43 -8.17 -12.88 -12.74
C ASP A 43 -9.64 -13.36 -12.78
N THR A 44 -10.47 -12.98 -11.81
CA THR A 44 -11.90 -13.26 -11.78
C THR A 44 -12.60 -11.92 -11.93
N PRO A 45 -13.08 -11.57 -13.14
CA PRO A 45 -13.87 -10.38 -13.30
C PRO A 45 -15.03 -10.41 -12.31
N TRP A 46 -15.30 -9.28 -11.64
CA TRP A 46 -16.54 -9.11 -10.85
C TRP A 46 -17.82 -9.43 -11.67
N GLN A 47 -17.67 -9.49 -13.01
CA GLN A 47 -18.69 -9.94 -13.95
C GLN A 47 -19.09 -11.41 -13.81
N THR A 48 -18.23 -12.30 -13.31
CA THR A 48 -18.45 -13.77 -13.33
C THR A 48 -18.62 -14.42 -11.97
N ALA A 49 -18.16 -13.80 -10.89
CA ALA A 49 -18.29 -14.34 -9.54
C ALA A 49 -18.71 -13.25 -8.54
N ASP A 50 -19.79 -13.51 -7.79
CA ASP A 50 -20.28 -12.60 -6.75
C ASP A 50 -19.30 -12.43 -5.58
N GLN A 51 -18.29 -13.30 -5.47
CA GLN A 51 -17.21 -13.21 -4.47
C GLN A 51 -15.97 -12.44 -4.95
N ALA A 52 -15.95 -11.94 -6.19
CA ALA A 52 -14.84 -11.19 -6.76
C ALA A 52 -15.11 -9.67 -6.76
N GLU A 53 -15.72 -9.15 -5.68
CA GLU A 53 -15.90 -7.71 -5.55
C GLU A 53 -14.54 -6.99 -5.56
N PRO A 54 -14.38 -5.91 -6.35
CA PRO A 54 -13.11 -5.18 -6.38
C PRO A 54 -12.78 -4.48 -5.06
N ILE A 55 -13.80 -4.21 -4.24
CA ILE A 55 -13.70 -3.68 -2.89
C ILE A 55 -14.80 -4.35 -2.07
N TYR A 56 -14.47 -4.83 -0.88
CA TYR A 56 -15.42 -5.53 -0.01
C TYR A 56 -16.65 -4.65 0.30
N GLY A 57 -17.84 -5.19 0.05
CA GLY A 57 -19.13 -4.55 0.32
C GLY A 57 -19.61 -3.58 -0.77
N ILE A 58 -18.88 -3.43 -1.89
CA ILE A 58 -19.27 -2.49 -2.95
C ILE A 58 -20.57 -2.88 -3.66
N GLY A 59 -20.84 -4.18 -3.83
CA GLY A 59 -22.08 -4.65 -4.44
C GLY A 59 -23.29 -4.36 -3.55
N GLN A 60 -23.17 -4.62 -2.24
CA GLN A 60 -24.19 -4.23 -1.28
C GLN A 60 -24.45 -2.72 -1.32
N PHE A 61 -23.38 -1.91 -1.30
CA PHE A 61 -23.51 -0.45 -1.34
C PHE A 61 -24.23 0.04 -2.61
N ILE A 62 -23.95 -0.57 -3.76
CA ILE A 62 -24.63 -0.24 -5.02
C ILE A 62 -26.12 -0.60 -4.94
N ASN A 63 -26.46 -1.79 -4.43
CA ASN A 63 -27.85 -2.22 -4.28
C ASN A 63 -28.65 -1.27 -3.36
N GLU A 64 -28.05 -0.83 -2.25
CA GLU A 64 -28.64 0.16 -1.34
C GLU A 64 -28.85 1.55 -1.99
N ASN A 65 -28.17 1.82 -3.10
CA ASN A 65 -28.24 3.08 -3.84
C ASN A 65 -28.82 2.91 -5.26
N GLU A 66 -29.57 1.83 -5.52
CA GLU A 66 -30.17 1.53 -6.84
C GLU A 66 -31.04 2.67 -7.38
N ALA A 67 -31.71 3.42 -6.51
CA ALA A 67 -32.49 4.59 -6.91
C ALA A 67 -31.64 5.64 -7.66
N LEU A 68 -30.39 5.85 -7.25
CA LEU A 68 -29.46 6.74 -7.94
C LEU A 68 -29.05 6.16 -9.29
N PHE A 69 -28.85 4.85 -9.41
CA PHE A 69 -28.56 4.23 -10.70
C PHE A 69 -29.63 4.53 -11.76
N ASN A 70 -30.89 4.53 -11.35
CA ASN A 70 -32.03 4.79 -12.25
C ASN A 70 -32.28 6.28 -12.55
N THR A 71 -31.81 7.19 -11.70
CA THR A 71 -32.16 8.62 -11.77
C THR A 71 -30.97 9.53 -12.08
N ASP A 72 -29.80 9.24 -11.51
CA ASP A 72 -28.55 9.98 -11.68
C ASP A 72 -27.34 9.06 -11.44
N LYS A 73 -26.91 8.40 -12.51
CA LYS A 73 -25.76 7.48 -12.47
C LYS A 73 -24.46 8.18 -12.05
N GLN A 74 -24.26 9.44 -12.43
CA GLN A 74 -23.06 10.17 -12.07
C GLN A 74 -23.02 10.45 -10.56
N ALA A 75 -24.16 10.77 -9.96
CA ALA A 75 -24.27 10.88 -8.50
C ALA A 75 -23.95 9.56 -7.80
N LEU A 76 -24.39 8.41 -8.32
CA LEU A 76 -23.98 7.10 -7.79
C LEU A 76 -22.46 6.91 -7.84
N TYR A 77 -21.83 7.18 -9.00
CA TYR A 77 -20.38 7.00 -9.16
C TYR A 77 -19.56 7.90 -8.23
N ASN A 78 -19.96 9.17 -8.10
CA ASN A 78 -19.32 10.09 -7.15
C ASN A 78 -19.46 9.55 -5.72
N LYS A 79 -20.66 9.06 -5.35
CA LYS A 79 -20.92 8.52 -4.02
C LYS A 79 -20.10 7.25 -3.71
N ILE A 80 -19.83 6.41 -4.72
CA ILE A 80 -18.93 5.26 -4.60
C ILE A 80 -17.51 5.74 -4.29
N ILE A 81 -16.99 6.69 -5.08
CA ILE A 81 -15.64 7.23 -4.86
C ILE A 81 -15.53 7.88 -3.48
N ASP A 82 -16.51 8.69 -3.07
CA ASP A 82 -16.53 9.35 -1.77
C ASP A 82 -16.56 8.36 -0.60
N LYS A 83 -17.22 7.20 -0.77
CA LYS A 83 -17.30 6.16 0.27
C LYS A 83 -15.99 5.40 0.42
N TYR A 84 -15.38 4.98 -0.69
CA TYR A 84 -14.26 4.03 -0.70
C TYR A 84 -12.89 4.70 -0.82
N PHE A 85 -12.73 5.76 -1.60
CA PHE A 85 -11.47 6.48 -1.74
C PHE A 85 -11.40 7.68 -0.80
N ARG A 86 -11.32 7.36 0.50
CA ARG A 86 -11.11 8.31 1.60
C ARG A 86 -10.28 7.64 2.68
N LEU A 87 -9.63 8.41 3.53
CA LEU A 87 -9.09 7.87 4.78
C LEU A 87 -10.26 7.38 5.66
N THR A 88 -10.20 6.12 6.06
CA THR A 88 -11.23 5.47 6.87
C THR A 88 -10.62 4.30 7.64
N ASN A 89 -11.18 4.03 8.83
CA ASN A 89 -10.84 2.85 9.63
C ASN A 89 -11.82 1.68 9.38
N GLU A 90 -12.83 1.87 8.53
CA GLU A 90 -13.74 0.79 8.10
C GLU A 90 -12.96 -0.21 7.24
N GLY A 91 -13.08 -1.52 7.53
CA GLY A 91 -12.36 -2.56 6.78
C GLY A 91 -13.02 -2.89 5.45
N TYR A 92 -12.37 -2.49 4.35
CA TYR A 92 -12.78 -2.72 2.96
C TYR A 92 -11.71 -3.47 2.13
N GLY A 93 -10.65 -3.97 2.77
CA GLY A 93 -9.50 -4.58 2.09
C GLY A 93 -8.50 -3.57 1.54
N GLN A 94 -8.48 -2.37 2.12
CA GLN A 94 -7.59 -1.29 1.70
C GLN A 94 -6.16 -1.44 2.23
N VAL A 95 -5.23 -0.79 1.54
CA VAL A 95 -3.86 -0.55 1.98
C VAL A 95 -3.68 0.95 2.24
N PHE A 96 -2.89 1.28 3.25
CA PHE A 96 -2.61 2.65 3.67
C PHE A 96 -1.18 3.03 3.33
N TRP A 97 -0.97 4.25 2.81
CA TRP A 97 0.36 4.85 2.69
C TRP A 97 0.72 5.55 4.01
N GLN A 98 1.77 5.08 4.67
CA GLN A 98 2.24 5.58 5.96
C GLN A 98 3.77 5.52 6.05
N PRO A 99 4.49 6.44 5.39
CA PRO A 99 5.93 6.46 5.44
C PRO A 99 6.37 6.92 6.83
N LYS A 100 7.02 6.04 7.59
CA LYS A 100 7.67 6.37 8.86
C LYS A 100 9.04 5.72 8.92
N LEU A 101 10.02 6.46 9.43
CA LEU A 101 11.34 5.88 9.72
C LEU A 101 11.18 4.81 10.80
N PHE A 102 11.86 3.71 10.60
CA PHE A 102 11.91 2.62 11.54
C PHE A 102 13.36 2.14 11.66
N THR A 103 13.99 2.43 12.79
CA THR A 103 15.44 2.35 12.99
C THR A 103 15.83 1.47 14.19
N PRO A 104 15.40 0.19 14.21
CA PRO A 104 15.55 -0.68 15.39
C PRO A 104 17.00 -1.03 15.73
N PHE A 105 17.96 -0.81 14.82
CA PHE A 105 19.39 -1.07 15.05
C PHE A 105 20.24 0.17 15.31
N LYS A 106 19.64 1.37 15.29
CA LYS A 106 20.36 2.64 15.41
C LYS A 106 20.39 3.16 16.84
N GLN A 107 21.52 2.95 17.52
CA GLN A 107 21.71 3.43 18.89
C GLN A 107 21.34 4.91 19.05
N GLY A 108 20.54 5.19 20.08
CA GLY A 108 20.10 6.54 20.43
C GLY A 108 18.77 6.97 19.79
N THR A 109 18.13 6.14 18.96
CA THR A 109 16.76 6.38 18.48
C THR A 109 15.70 5.83 19.43
N ALA A 110 14.46 6.29 19.27
CA ALA A 110 13.32 5.75 19.99
C ALA A 110 13.07 4.28 19.61
N ASP A 111 13.12 3.98 18.32
CA ASP A 111 12.91 2.63 17.80
C ASP A 111 13.95 1.65 18.36
N PHE A 112 15.23 2.03 18.41
CA PHE A 112 16.26 1.18 19.01
C PHE A 112 15.96 0.87 20.47
N LYS A 113 15.53 1.88 21.24
CA LYS A 113 15.21 1.66 22.65
C LYS A 113 14.00 0.72 22.85
N GLU A 114 13.04 0.79 21.94
CA GLU A 114 11.79 0.03 22.02
C GLU A 114 11.96 -1.40 21.47
N TRP A 115 12.67 -1.55 20.35
CA TRP A 115 12.62 -2.76 19.54
C TRP A 115 13.95 -3.51 19.41
N ASN A 116 15.09 -2.95 19.83
CA ASN A 116 16.39 -3.57 19.52
C ASN A 116 16.53 -4.98 20.12
N ASP A 117 16.02 -5.21 21.33
CA ASP A 117 16.10 -6.52 21.98
C ASP A 117 15.29 -7.57 21.17
N ASP A 118 14.08 -7.22 20.72
CA ASP A 118 13.23 -8.12 19.93
C ASP A 118 13.84 -8.43 18.55
N PHE A 119 14.52 -7.45 17.96
CA PHE A 119 15.14 -7.54 16.63
C PHE A 119 16.55 -8.17 16.63
N THR A 120 17.13 -8.37 17.81
CA THR A 120 18.41 -9.07 17.99
C THR A 120 18.26 -10.46 18.61
N ASP A 121 17.02 -10.87 18.89
CA ASP A 121 16.67 -12.23 19.29
C ASP A 121 16.92 -13.24 18.15
N GLU A 122 17.15 -14.51 18.52
CA GLU A 122 17.42 -15.63 17.63
C GLU A 122 16.26 -15.94 16.67
N GLU A 123 15.04 -15.49 17.00
CA GLU A 123 13.83 -15.69 16.20
C GLU A 123 13.69 -14.69 15.04
N THR A 124 14.44 -13.58 15.04
CA THR A 124 14.42 -12.59 13.95
C THR A 124 15.16 -13.14 12.72
N ASP A 125 14.48 -13.17 11.57
CA ASP A 125 15.02 -13.62 10.28
C ASP A 125 15.04 -12.47 9.25
N LEU A 126 16.18 -11.77 9.19
CA LEU A 126 16.45 -10.76 8.16
C LEU A 126 17.08 -11.34 6.89
N SER A 127 17.10 -12.67 6.69
CA SER A 127 17.87 -13.28 5.61
C SER A 127 17.46 -12.79 4.22
N GLU A 128 16.16 -12.58 3.96
CA GLU A 128 15.67 -12.00 2.69
C GLU A 128 16.17 -10.57 2.47
N ILE A 129 16.18 -9.74 3.51
CA ILE A 129 16.67 -8.36 3.43
C ILE A 129 18.18 -8.33 3.23
N ILE A 130 18.93 -9.13 3.99
CA ILE A 130 20.39 -9.22 3.90
C ILE A 130 20.84 -9.72 2.53
N LYS A 131 20.11 -10.65 1.91
CA LYS A 131 20.40 -11.14 0.55
C LYS A 131 20.41 -10.02 -0.49
N VAL A 132 19.52 -9.03 -0.35
CA VAL A 132 19.39 -7.90 -1.28
C VAL A 132 20.36 -6.77 -0.92
N THR A 133 20.43 -6.40 0.35
CA THR A 133 21.07 -5.15 0.81
C THR A 133 22.50 -5.35 1.29
N SER A 134 22.89 -6.58 1.62
CA SER A 134 24.13 -6.92 2.34
C SER A 134 24.27 -6.26 3.71
N ASP A 135 23.19 -5.66 4.24
CA ASP A 135 23.18 -4.95 5.52
C ASP A 135 22.59 -5.82 6.62
N LYS A 136 23.37 -6.04 7.68
CA LYS A 136 22.97 -6.87 8.83
C LYS A 136 22.24 -6.10 9.92
N THR A 137 22.28 -4.77 9.86
CA THR A 137 21.66 -3.87 10.84
C THR A 137 20.91 -2.75 10.11
N PRO A 138 19.92 -3.11 9.28
CA PRO A 138 19.26 -2.18 8.37
C PRO A 138 18.44 -1.10 9.09
N ASP A 139 18.54 0.13 8.61
CA ASP A 139 17.52 1.16 8.89
C ASP A 139 16.41 1.05 7.81
N PHE A 140 15.16 1.18 8.22
CA PHE A 140 14.00 1.02 7.35
C PHE A 140 13.14 2.27 7.25
N ILE A 141 12.26 2.25 6.25
CA ILE A 141 11.02 3.02 6.21
C ILE A 141 9.88 2.01 6.11
N GLU A 142 8.97 2.00 7.07
CA GLU A 142 7.65 1.38 6.87
C GLU A 142 6.89 2.30 5.92
N VAL A 143 6.39 1.79 4.80
CA VAL A 143 5.77 2.58 3.73
C VAL A 143 4.28 2.31 3.64
N PHE A 144 3.88 1.06 3.82
CA PHE A 144 2.48 0.66 3.75
C PHE A 144 2.08 -0.17 4.96
N TYR A 145 0.81 -0.09 5.31
CA TYR A 145 0.19 -1.09 6.16
C TYR A 145 -1.21 -1.48 5.64
N SER A 146 -1.70 -2.65 6.03
CA SER A 146 -3.02 -3.17 5.70
C SER A 146 -3.67 -3.80 6.94
N TYR A 147 -4.85 -4.42 6.80
CA TYR A 147 -5.50 -5.17 7.88
C TYR A 147 -5.44 -6.70 7.70
N GLY A 148 -4.70 -7.19 6.70
CA GLY A 148 -4.53 -8.62 6.44
C GLY A 148 -3.09 -8.95 6.13
N PHE A 149 -2.68 -10.20 6.35
CA PHE A 149 -1.31 -10.62 6.12
C PHE A 149 -0.91 -10.60 4.62
N PRO A 150 0.28 -10.11 4.26
CA PRO A 150 1.17 -9.29 5.09
C PRO A 150 0.59 -7.88 5.30
N ASP A 151 0.70 -7.37 6.52
CA ASP A 151 0.04 -6.11 6.91
C ASP A 151 0.99 -4.95 7.14
N ASN A 152 2.32 -5.14 7.08
CA ASN A 152 3.29 -4.06 7.08
C ASN A 152 4.35 -4.28 6.00
N TYR A 153 4.74 -3.18 5.36
CA TYR A 153 5.68 -3.21 4.24
C TYR A 153 6.79 -2.20 4.43
N TYR A 154 8.03 -2.65 4.23
CA TYR A 154 9.24 -1.92 4.55
C TYR A 154 10.16 -1.78 3.35
N ILE A 155 10.84 -0.65 3.26
CA ILE A 155 11.98 -0.40 2.38
C ILE A 155 13.22 -0.28 3.25
N CYS A 156 14.30 -0.96 2.87
CA CYS A 156 15.59 -0.77 3.51
C CYS A 156 16.32 0.46 2.94
N LEU A 157 16.87 1.32 3.81
CA LEU A 157 17.60 2.51 3.38
C LEU A 157 18.93 2.20 2.70
N SER A 158 19.49 1.01 2.94
CA SER A 158 20.70 0.51 2.28
C SER A 158 20.42 -0.30 1.02
N ASP A 159 19.18 -0.28 0.50
CA ASP A 159 18.87 -0.91 -0.78
C ASP A 159 19.80 -0.38 -1.89
N PRO A 160 20.43 -1.27 -2.69
CA PRO A 160 21.39 -0.87 -3.72
C PRO A 160 20.74 -0.11 -4.89
N ASN A 161 19.41 -0.12 -5.01
CA ASN A 161 18.65 0.57 -6.05
C ASN A 161 17.68 1.62 -5.44
N PRO A 162 18.19 2.76 -4.95
CA PRO A 162 17.35 3.78 -4.30
C PRO A 162 16.33 4.44 -5.24
N GLU A 163 16.47 4.27 -6.55
CA GLU A 163 15.50 4.80 -7.51
C GLU A 163 14.25 3.90 -7.66
N ASN A 164 14.39 2.60 -7.43
CA ASN A 164 13.28 1.64 -7.40
C ASN A 164 13.62 0.53 -6.38
N PRO A 165 13.49 0.83 -5.08
CA PRO A 165 13.96 -0.07 -4.03
C PRO A 165 13.08 -1.32 -3.93
N THR A 166 13.63 -2.35 -3.30
CA THR A 166 12.90 -3.57 -2.95
C THR A 166 11.94 -3.31 -1.81
N LEU A 167 10.72 -3.86 -1.89
CA LEU A 167 9.73 -3.83 -0.83
C LEU A 167 9.71 -5.19 -0.11
N PHE A 168 9.72 -5.16 1.22
CA PHE A 168 9.65 -6.36 2.07
C PHE A 168 8.37 -6.34 2.89
N GLY A 169 7.63 -7.45 2.89
CA GLY A 169 6.41 -7.63 3.67
C GLY A 169 6.68 -8.39 4.97
N THR A 170 5.89 -8.09 5.99
CA THR A 170 5.90 -8.81 7.25
C THR A 170 4.56 -8.64 7.99
N ASP A 171 4.27 -9.53 8.93
CA ASP A 171 3.10 -9.46 9.80
C ASP A 171 3.40 -8.60 11.04
N HIS A 172 2.47 -7.78 11.51
CA HIS A 172 2.67 -6.97 12.73
C HIS A 172 2.68 -7.77 14.03
N GLU A 173 2.14 -8.98 14.06
CA GLU A 173 2.11 -9.84 15.24
C GLU A 173 3.46 -10.55 15.44
N VAL A 174 4.14 -10.90 14.35
CA VAL A 174 5.43 -11.61 14.39
C VAL A 174 6.61 -10.79 13.90
N PHE A 175 6.38 -9.64 13.28
CA PHE A 175 7.39 -8.79 12.65
C PHE A 175 8.38 -9.63 11.82
N PHE A 176 9.65 -9.24 11.80
CA PHE A 176 10.72 -9.82 10.98
C PHE A 176 11.13 -11.25 11.36
N ARG A 177 10.28 -12.01 12.06
CA ARG A 177 10.36 -13.47 12.14
C ARG A 177 9.92 -14.12 10.82
N GLU A 178 9.00 -13.47 10.11
CA GLU A 178 8.58 -13.85 8.77
C GLU A 178 8.68 -12.64 7.84
N VAL A 179 9.57 -12.75 6.85
CA VAL A 179 9.82 -11.69 5.87
C VAL A 179 9.58 -12.23 4.47
N THR A 180 8.74 -11.52 3.72
CA THR A 180 8.51 -11.77 2.29
C THR A 180 9.20 -10.72 1.46
N ASN A 181 9.68 -11.12 0.28
CA ASN A 181 10.20 -10.19 -0.74
C ASN A 181 9.10 -9.93 -1.76
N GLU A 182 8.57 -8.70 -1.76
CA GLU A 182 7.44 -8.28 -2.60
C GLU A 182 7.88 -7.76 -3.97
N GLY A 183 9.18 -7.85 -4.29
CA GLY A 183 9.76 -7.31 -5.51
C GLY A 183 9.99 -5.81 -5.42
N SER A 184 9.94 -5.12 -6.56
CA SER A 184 10.24 -3.69 -6.62
C SER A 184 9.06 -2.82 -6.19
N LEU A 185 9.35 -1.64 -5.62
CA LEU A 185 8.33 -0.65 -5.27
C LEU A 185 7.44 -0.30 -6.47
N GLU A 186 8.04 -0.18 -7.65
CA GLU A 186 7.32 0.04 -8.92
C GLU A 186 6.31 -1.06 -9.21
N ASP A 187 6.73 -2.32 -9.14
CA ASP A 187 5.84 -3.46 -9.41
C ASP A 187 4.69 -3.51 -8.40
N PHE A 188 5.01 -3.35 -7.11
CA PHE A 188 4.02 -3.35 -6.04
C PHE A 188 2.98 -2.23 -6.21
N ILE A 189 3.41 -1.00 -6.45
CA ILE A 189 2.50 0.14 -6.63
C ILE A 189 1.63 -0.04 -7.89
N ASN A 190 2.13 -0.73 -8.91
CA ASN A 190 1.37 -1.01 -10.14
C ASN A 190 0.24 -2.04 -9.94
N THR A 191 0.23 -2.77 -8.83
CA THR A 191 -0.89 -3.63 -8.42
C THR A 191 -2.13 -2.84 -7.99
N PHE A 192 -1.99 -1.57 -7.59
CA PHE A 192 -3.12 -0.74 -7.16
C PHE A 192 -3.92 -0.18 -8.33
N MET A 193 -5.24 -0.15 -8.16
CA MET A 193 -6.18 0.46 -9.10
C MET A 193 -6.43 1.94 -8.80
N THR A 194 -6.65 2.73 -9.85
CA THR A 194 -7.11 4.12 -9.74
C THR A 194 -8.63 4.18 -9.51
N LYS A 195 -9.12 5.38 -9.17
CA LYS A 195 -10.57 5.68 -9.08
C LYS A 195 -11.29 5.37 -10.38
N GLU A 196 -10.68 5.73 -11.51
CA GLU A 196 -11.20 5.53 -12.86
C GLU A 196 -11.24 4.04 -13.24
N GLU A 197 -10.22 3.27 -12.86
CA GLU A 197 -10.20 1.82 -13.04
C GLU A 197 -11.33 1.15 -12.24
N LEU A 198 -11.54 1.54 -10.97
CA LEU A 198 -12.69 1.05 -10.18
C LEU A 198 -14.02 1.38 -10.88
N LEU A 199 -14.24 2.63 -11.28
CA LEU A 199 -15.48 3.03 -11.92
C LEU A 199 -15.72 2.28 -13.24
N THR A 200 -14.65 1.96 -13.97
CA THR A 200 -14.74 1.13 -15.19
C THR A 200 -15.21 -0.28 -14.85
N ILE A 201 -14.64 -0.90 -13.81
CA ILE A 201 -15.08 -2.22 -13.30
C ILE A 201 -16.56 -2.18 -12.91
N VAL A 202 -16.97 -1.14 -12.16
CA VAL A 202 -18.35 -0.99 -11.69
C VAL A 202 -19.33 -0.83 -12.84
N LYS A 203 -19.06 0.10 -13.76
CA LYS A 203 -19.91 0.33 -14.95
C LYS A 203 -20.09 -0.95 -15.77
N ASN A 204 -18.99 -1.67 -16.00
CA ASN A 204 -19.02 -2.94 -16.72
C ASN A 204 -19.87 -4.03 -16.04
N ARG A 205 -20.11 -3.93 -14.72
CA ARG A 205 -20.97 -4.86 -13.99
C ARG A 205 -22.44 -4.46 -14.04
N ILE A 206 -22.75 -3.19 -13.82
CA ILE A 206 -24.11 -2.73 -13.53
C ILE A 206 -24.84 -2.12 -14.73
N GLU A 207 -24.13 -1.73 -15.79
CA GLU A 207 -24.73 -1.12 -16.99
C GLU A 207 -25.00 -2.11 -18.14
N LYS A 208 -24.77 -3.40 -17.89
CA LYS A 208 -25.14 -4.47 -18.83
C LYS A 208 -26.63 -4.74 -18.78
#